data_AF-A0A958X2V4-F1
#
_entry.id   AF-A0A958X2V4-F1
#
_cell.length_a   1.000
_cell.length_b   1.000
_cell.length_c   1.000
_cell.angle_alpha   90.00
_cell.angle_beta   90.00
_cell.angle_gamma   90.00
#
_symmetry.space_group_name_H-M   'P 1'
#
loop_
_entity.id
_entity.type
_entity.pdbx_description
1 polymer ?
#
loop_
_entity_poly.entity_id
_entity_poly.type
_entity_poly.pdbx_seq_one_letter_code
_entity_poly.pdbx_strand_id
1 'polypeptide(L)'
;PTPTSILDGNFVIGVWASASRQQVRTLSAIDDLSYSGPWIQVSRLGMPLTNEAVIPIGQKDFWNSLTPYDEIGETTLDEFFYNPELALYMDDALFGPAVPAFSALRIQRNSLQSFDFGNGQDGLFGLKGNPALAGTALDDAVFGTLLLPGPGKPRSVDLWPIFHTGVPNVAPYQLATGKGGNPLANGKPFINNFLPNGGDMLRLNMAVPVTPRNDPNFSSLGIVQAAVLGLTDPTYNGSTVMEFIPNMDGFPNGRRLEDDVTRIELQAVSGVALAAIGLWYDDYTAGDPNPVTGKLLSVLTYSTGVESNDKTFSGSFPYVAEPSSGAGDCGGPVFVGTSELFQGIIGMSPRPALMKNYPNPFRDQTTFEFKVNYPMRGTVRVYDVTGQYRATAFTGDLPQGEFTHSWNASGLPAGMYVANLYDSNGNLIQSAKILKTE
;
A
#
# COMPACT_ATOMS: atom_id res chain seq x y z
N PRO A 1 -10.89 -25.65 -21.23
CA PRO A 1 -9.93 -26.63 -20.66
C PRO A 1 -10.17 -26.69 -19.14
N THR A 2 -9.89 -27.83 -18.49
CA THR A 2 -10.06 -28.02 -17.04
C THR A 2 -8.70 -28.31 -16.42
N PRO A 3 -8.32 -27.68 -15.29
CA PRO A 3 -7.03 -27.91 -14.65
C PRO A 3 -6.91 -29.36 -14.17
N THR A 4 -5.72 -29.96 -14.31
CA THR A 4 -5.49 -31.33 -13.81
C THR A 4 -5.33 -31.39 -12.29
N SER A 5 -4.82 -30.32 -11.68
CA SER A 5 -4.68 -30.15 -10.23
C SER A 5 -4.42 -28.68 -9.90
N ILE A 6 -4.39 -28.31 -8.60
CA ILE A 6 -4.00 -26.96 -8.15
C ILE A 6 -2.61 -26.50 -8.63
N LEU A 7 -1.78 -27.45 -9.05
CA LEU A 7 -0.42 -27.19 -9.53
C LEU A 7 -0.34 -27.05 -11.05
N ASP A 8 -1.46 -27.04 -11.77
CA ASP A 8 -1.47 -26.90 -13.22
C ASP A 8 -1.11 -25.47 -13.65
N GLY A 9 0.16 -25.27 -14.03
CA GLY A 9 0.69 -23.97 -14.43
C GLY A 9 0.04 -23.37 -15.68
N ASN A 10 -0.72 -24.15 -16.46
CA ASN A 10 -1.44 -23.64 -17.64
C ASN A 10 -2.66 -22.78 -17.26
N PHE A 11 -3.03 -22.75 -15.99
CA PHE A 11 -4.20 -22.04 -15.46
C PHE A 11 -3.80 -20.86 -14.56
N VAL A 12 -2.64 -20.27 -14.79
CA VAL A 12 -2.18 -19.06 -14.09
C VAL A 12 -2.29 -17.85 -15.02
N ILE A 13 -2.94 -16.78 -14.54
CA ILE A 13 -3.05 -15.51 -15.25
C ILE A 13 -2.25 -14.45 -14.49
N GLY A 14 -1.30 -13.81 -15.16
CA GLY A 14 -0.61 -12.62 -14.65
C GLY A 14 -1.40 -11.36 -15.00
N VAL A 15 -1.69 -10.53 -13.99
CA VAL A 15 -2.43 -9.27 -14.16
C VAL A 15 -1.65 -8.14 -13.52
N TRP A 16 -1.63 -6.99 -14.21
CA TRP A 16 -1.15 -5.74 -13.67
C TRP A 16 -1.91 -4.59 -14.33
N ALA A 17 -2.01 -3.47 -13.62
CA ALA A 17 -2.59 -2.24 -14.15
C ALA A 17 -1.49 -1.18 -14.29
N SER A 18 -1.65 -0.28 -15.26
CA SER A 18 -0.77 0.88 -15.41
C SER A 18 -1.56 2.17 -15.59
N ALA A 19 -0.95 3.27 -15.17
CA ALA A 19 -1.39 4.60 -15.52
C ALA A 19 -0.33 5.27 -16.40
N SER A 20 -0.78 5.89 -17.48
CA SER A 20 0.11 6.59 -18.43
C SER A 20 -0.24 8.07 -18.52
N ARG A 21 0.76 8.89 -18.87
CA ARG A 21 0.60 10.32 -19.19
C ARG A 21 1.36 10.65 -20.47
N GLN A 22 0.93 11.68 -21.19
CA GLN A 22 1.68 12.15 -22.36
C GLN A 22 3.03 12.72 -21.93
N GLN A 23 4.07 12.39 -22.68
CA GLN A 23 5.48 12.68 -22.34
C GLN A 23 5.75 14.18 -22.15
N VAL A 24 5.09 15.05 -22.90
CA VAL A 24 5.34 16.49 -22.88
C VAL A 24 4.13 17.23 -22.32
N ARG A 25 4.36 18.01 -21.26
CA ARG A 25 3.40 18.99 -20.73
C ARG A 25 3.95 20.39 -20.96
N THR A 26 3.24 21.18 -21.77
CA THR A 26 3.58 22.58 -22.05
C THR A 26 2.73 23.48 -21.18
N LEU A 27 3.39 24.28 -20.33
CA LEU A 27 2.76 25.33 -19.55
C LEU A 27 2.65 26.59 -20.43
N SER A 28 1.47 27.20 -20.50
CA SER A 28 1.26 28.49 -21.18
C SER A 28 0.89 29.56 -20.16
N ALA A 29 1.28 30.81 -20.43
CA ALA A 29 0.89 31.96 -19.61
C ALA A 29 -0.52 32.48 -19.94
N ILE A 30 -1.05 32.10 -21.12
CA ILE A 30 -2.31 32.63 -21.68
C ILE A 30 -3.30 31.54 -22.10
N ASP A 31 -2.83 30.30 -22.30
CA ASP A 31 -3.66 29.17 -22.71
C ASP A 31 -3.70 28.10 -21.62
N ASP A 32 -4.65 27.18 -21.76
CA ASP A 32 -4.71 25.97 -20.94
C ASP A 32 -3.46 25.09 -21.16
N LEU A 33 -3.19 24.25 -20.16
CA LEU A 33 -2.15 23.23 -20.21
C LEU A 33 -2.34 22.36 -21.46
N SER A 34 -1.30 22.24 -22.28
CA SER A 34 -1.30 21.33 -23.43
C SER A 34 -0.39 20.13 -23.18
N TYR A 35 -0.83 18.98 -23.68
CA TYR A 35 -0.17 17.70 -23.54
C TYR A 35 0.09 17.11 -24.92
N SER A 36 1.31 16.58 -25.15
CA SER A 36 1.70 16.06 -26.46
C SER A 36 2.76 14.97 -26.35
N GLY A 37 3.02 14.30 -27.48
CA GLY A 37 3.95 13.17 -27.55
C GLY A 37 3.33 11.82 -27.18
N PRO A 38 4.14 10.74 -27.20
CA PRO A 38 3.72 9.40 -26.81
C PRO A 38 3.24 9.32 -25.37
N TRP A 39 2.39 8.32 -25.09
CA TRP A 39 2.02 7.94 -23.72
C TRP A 39 3.17 7.19 -23.07
N ILE A 40 3.55 7.61 -21.87
CA ILE A 40 4.57 6.98 -21.06
C ILE A 40 3.93 6.54 -19.75
N GLN A 41 4.26 5.33 -19.31
CA GLN A 41 3.83 4.82 -18.03
C GLN A 41 4.46 5.63 -16.89
N VAL A 42 3.62 6.00 -15.92
CA VAL A 42 4.04 6.74 -14.71
C VAL A 42 3.67 6.01 -13.43
N SER A 43 2.88 4.94 -13.52
CA SER A 43 2.48 4.11 -12.39
C SER A 43 2.15 2.70 -12.85
N ARG A 44 2.45 1.73 -12.00
CA ARG A 44 2.01 0.34 -12.13
C ARG A 44 1.48 -0.19 -10.81
N LEU A 45 0.60 -1.18 -10.89
CA LEU A 45 0.21 -1.99 -9.75
C LEU A 45 0.03 -3.44 -10.20
N GLY A 46 0.96 -4.29 -9.78
CA GLY A 46 0.87 -5.75 -9.88
C GLY A 46 0.61 -6.34 -8.49
N MET A 47 1.68 -6.60 -7.75
CA MET A 47 1.66 -6.94 -6.33
C MET A 47 1.71 -5.66 -5.48
N PRO A 48 0.67 -5.37 -4.67
CA PRO A 48 0.66 -4.19 -3.81
C PRO A 48 1.86 -4.15 -2.85
N LEU A 49 2.22 -5.28 -2.24
CA LEU A 49 3.37 -5.41 -1.32
C LEU A 49 4.63 -4.79 -1.87
N THR A 50 4.90 -5.08 -3.14
CA THR A 50 6.15 -4.64 -3.75
C THR A 50 6.18 -3.13 -3.85
N ASN A 51 5.11 -2.54 -4.36
CA ASN A 51 5.01 -1.09 -4.51
C ASN A 51 4.81 -0.33 -3.18
N GLU A 52 4.21 -0.97 -2.18
CA GLU A 52 3.84 -0.34 -0.91
C GLU A 52 4.91 -0.52 0.18
N ALA A 53 5.35 -1.75 0.41
CA ALA A 53 6.15 -2.16 1.57
C ALA A 53 7.61 -2.50 1.27
N VAL A 54 7.96 -2.88 0.03
CA VAL A 54 9.32 -3.28 -0.34
C VAL A 54 10.09 -2.13 -0.99
N ILE A 55 9.55 -1.54 -2.06
CA ILE A 55 10.25 -0.49 -2.79
C ILE A 55 10.22 0.82 -1.98
N PRO A 56 11.40 1.41 -1.66
CA PRO A 56 11.47 2.61 -0.85
C PRO A 56 10.92 3.82 -1.61
N ILE A 57 10.42 4.82 -0.88
CA ILE A 57 9.74 5.99 -1.45
C ILE A 57 10.54 6.70 -2.54
N GLY A 58 11.86 6.81 -2.37
CA GLY A 58 12.75 7.48 -3.33
C GLY A 58 12.95 6.73 -4.65
N GLN A 59 12.62 5.44 -4.70
CA GLN A 59 12.72 4.60 -5.90
C GLN A 59 11.35 4.28 -6.50
N LYS A 60 10.25 4.68 -5.85
CA LYS A 60 8.89 4.35 -6.30
C LYS A 60 8.62 4.88 -7.71
N ASP A 61 9.04 6.10 -8.04
CA ASP A 61 8.83 6.66 -9.39
C ASP A 61 9.55 5.83 -10.48
N PHE A 62 10.79 5.40 -10.20
CA PHE A 62 11.55 4.56 -11.12
C PHE A 62 10.89 3.19 -11.29
N TRP A 63 10.57 2.50 -10.20
CA TRP A 63 9.82 1.24 -10.21
C TRP A 63 8.51 1.34 -11.00
N ASN A 64 7.74 2.40 -10.74
CA ASN A 64 6.44 2.65 -11.35
C ASN A 64 6.53 2.95 -12.86
N SER A 65 7.68 3.41 -13.34
CA SER A 65 7.91 3.68 -14.77
C SER A 65 8.21 2.42 -15.58
N LEU A 66 8.63 1.32 -14.96
CA LEU A 66 9.02 0.07 -15.63
C LEU A 66 7.81 -0.82 -15.91
N THR A 67 7.76 -1.52 -17.05
CA THR A 67 6.79 -2.61 -17.22
C THR A 67 7.28 -3.86 -16.49
N PRO A 68 6.41 -4.81 -16.10
CA PRO A 68 6.87 -6.08 -15.53
C PRO A 68 7.83 -6.85 -16.46
N TYR A 69 7.71 -6.67 -17.78
CA TYR A 69 8.59 -7.30 -18.77
C TYR A 69 9.97 -6.66 -18.85
N ASP A 70 10.08 -5.36 -18.58
CA ASP A 70 11.37 -4.67 -18.53
C ASP A 70 12.05 -4.89 -17.18
N GLU A 71 11.25 -5.00 -16.13
CA GLU A 71 11.74 -5.08 -14.76
C GLU A 71 12.38 -6.42 -14.41
N ILE A 72 12.01 -7.55 -15.05
CA ILE A 72 12.78 -8.80 -14.90
C ILE A 72 14.29 -8.61 -15.22
N GLY A 73 14.62 -7.70 -16.14
CA GLY A 73 16.00 -7.39 -16.50
C GLY A 73 16.66 -6.37 -15.58
N GLU A 74 15.89 -5.75 -14.68
CA GLU A 74 16.35 -4.70 -13.78
C GLU A 74 16.55 -5.27 -12.36
N THR A 75 17.78 -5.62 -12.02
CA THR A 75 18.12 -6.25 -10.74
C THR A 75 18.60 -5.27 -9.66
N THR A 76 18.74 -3.97 -9.93
CA THR A 76 19.25 -3.03 -8.90
C THR A 76 18.28 -2.83 -7.74
N LEU A 77 16.98 -3.05 -7.97
CA LEU A 77 15.94 -2.96 -6.94
C LEU A 77 15.72 -4.26 -6.16
N ASP A 78 16.32 -5.38 -6.59
CA ASP A 78 16.21 -6.68 -5.91
C ASP A 78 16.68 -6.62 -4.45
N GLU A 79 17.64 -5.75 -4.15
CA GLU A 79 18.19 -5.58 -2.81
C GLU A 79 17.11 -5.23 -1.78
N PHE A 80 16.06 -4.50 -2.18
CA PHE A 80 14.96 -4.15 -1.28
C PHE A 80 14.06 -5.35 -0.95
N PHE A 81 14.02 -6.38 -1.79
CA PHE A 81 13.34 -7.63 -1.42
C PHE A 81 14.18 -8.46 -0.46
N TYR A 82 15.50 -8.43 -0.60
CA TYR A 82 16.43 -9.18 0.25
C TYR A 82 16.58 -8.56 1.64
N ASN A 83 16.50 -7.23 1.69
CA ASN A 83 16.66 -6.39 2.88
C ASN A 83 15.60 -5.26 2.86
N PRO A 84 14.31 -5.59 3.08
CA PRO A 84 13.24 -4.60 3.01
C PRO A 84 13.37 -3.56 4.12
N GLU A 85 13.19 -2.28 3.78
CA GLU A 85 13.32 -1.19 4.76
C GLU A 85 12.31 -1.33 5.92
N LEU A 86 11.10 -1.80 5.62
CA LEU A 86 10.07 -2.01 6.63
C LEU A 86 10.46 -3.06 7.68
N ALA A 87 11.29 -4.06 7.31
CA ALA A 87 11.79 -5.06 8.24
C ALA A 87 12.67 -4.46 9.35
N LEU A 88 13.33 -3.32 9.10
CA LEU A 88 14.14 -2.63 10.11
C LEU A 88 13.30 -2.17 11.32
N TYR A 89 12.00 -1.93 11.10
CA TYR A 89 11.03 -1.54 12.13
C TYR A 89 10.33 -2.73 12.81
N MET A 90 10.64 -3.96 12.38
CA MET A 90 10.19 -5.21 13.00
C MET A 90 11.31 -5.91 13.77
N ASP A 91 12.51 -5.35 13.75
CA ASP A 91 13.69 -5.85 14.45
C ASP A 91 14.01 -4.97 15.66
N ASP A 92 13.89 -5.54 16.86
CA ASP A 92 14.14 -4.85 18.13
C ASP A 92 15.62 -4.46 18.31
N ALA A 93 16.55 -5.08 17.57
CA ALA A 93 17.95 -4.68 17.54
C ALA A 93 18.19 -3.40 16.72
N LEU A 94 17.20 -2.97 15.93
CA LEU A 94 17.25 -1.81 15.04
C LEU A 94 16.22 -0.76 15.46
N PHE A 95 15.13 -0.61 14.70
CA PHE A 95 14.11 0.41 14.92
C PHE A 95 12.79 -0.15 15.46
N GLY A 96 12.73 -1.42 15.87
CA GLY A 96 11.55 -2.06 16.46
C GLY A 96 10.80 -1.23 17.53
N PRO A 97 11.51 -0.59 18.48
CA PRO A 97 10.85 0.24 19.51
C PRO A 97 10.24 1.55 18.99
N ALA A 98 10.62 2.00 17.78
CA ALA A 98 10.16 3.27 17.22
C ALA A 98 8.71 3.21 16.72
N VAL A 99 8.20 2.02 16.39
CA VAL A 99 6.83 1.81 15.91
C VAL A 99 6.15 0.74 16.79
N PRO A 100 5.63 1.12 17.98
CA PRO A 100 5.00 0.16 18.89
C PRO A 100 3.86 -0.65 18.28
N ALA A 101 3.19 -0.12 17.25
CA ALA A 101 2.16 -0.82 16.50
C ALA A 101 2.67 -2.09 15.78
N PHE A 102 3.99 -2.25 15.58
CA PHE A 102 4.60 -3.46 15.01
C PHE A 102 5.21 -4.38 16.07
N SER A 103 4.93 -4.18 17.36
CA SER A 103 5.54 -4.96 18.45
C SER A 103 5.24 -6.47 18.39
N ALA A 104 4.18 -6.89 17.69
CA ALA A 104 3.86 -8.30 17.49
C ALA A 104 4.53 -8.93 16.26
N LEU A 105 5.03 -8.10 15.33
CA LEU A 105 5.67 -8.54 14.09
C LEU A 105 7.18 -8.64 14.30
N ARG A 106 7.77 -9.81 14.08
CA ARG A 106 9.20 -10.06 14.31
C ARG A 106 9.79 -10.84 13.17
N ILE A 107 11.08 -10.70 12.92
CA ILE A 107 11.82 -11.48 11.93
C ILE A 107 12.60 -12.57 12.64
N GLN A 108 12.71 -13.75 12.03
CA GLN A 108 13.51 -14.84 12.58
C GLN A 108 14.99 -14.46 12.60
N ARG A 109 15.59 -14.36 13.78
CA ARG A 109 17.01 -14.11 14.00
C ARG A 109 17.80 -15.38 14.32
N ASN A 110 17.13 -16.48 14.67
CA ASN A 110 17.75 -17.75 15.05
C ASN A 110 16.90 -18.96 14.65
N SER A 111 16.41 -18.96 13.41
CA SER A 111 15.62 -20.06 12.88
C SER A 111 16.43 -21.35 12.84
N LEU A 112 15.84 -22.45 13.31
CA LEU A 112 16.53 -23.75 13.48
C LEU A 112 17.91 -23.61 14.17
N GLN A 113 18.01 -22.65 15.10
CA GLN A 113 19.20 -22.38 15.91
C GLN A 113 20.47 -22.08 15.09
N SER A 114 20.32 -21.69 13.81
CA SER A 114 21.46 -21.57 12.89
C SER A 114 21.30 -20.52 11.79
N PHE A 115 20.06 -20.14 11.46
CA PHE A 115 19.79 -19.21 10.35
C PHE A 115 19.22 -17.90 10.86
N ASP A 116 19.89 -16.81 10.49
CA ASP A 116 19.48 -15.44 10.82
C ASP A 116 18.96 -14.74 9.56
N PHE A 117 17.68 -14.38 9.56
CA PHE A 117 17.00 -13.72 8.46
C PHE A 117 16.86 -12.20 8.62
N GLY A 118 17.44 -11.63 9.67
CA GLY A 118 17.40 -10.19 9.88
C GLY A 118 18.31 -9.42 8.92
N ASN A 119 18.10 -8.11 8.82
CA ASN A 119 18.73 -7.27 7.79
C ASN A 119 20.27 -7.42 7.72
N GLY A 120 20.79 -7.66 6.52
CA GLY A 120 22.23 -7.79 6.22
C GLY A 120 22.85 -9.11 6.68
N GLN A 121 22.06 -10.08 7.15
CA GLN A 121 22.53 -11.41 7.55
C GLN A 121 22.49 -12.40 6.38
N ASP A 122 23.12 -13.56 6.55
CA ASP A 122 23.28 -14.52 5.46
C ASP A 122 22.03 -15.37 5.18
N GLY A 123 21.07 -15.46 6.10
CA GLY A 123 19.92 -16.35 5.96
C GLY A 123 20.36 -17.77 5.60
N LEU A 124 19.93 -18.28 4.44
CA LEU A 124 20.31 -19.59 3.93
C LEU A 124 21.58 -19.61 3.05
N PHE A 125 22.24 -18.47 2.82
CA PHE A 125 23.36 -18.38 1.88
C PHE A 125 24.52 -19.32 2.21
N GLY A 126 24.75 -19.61 3.50
CA GLY A 126 25.76 -20.57 3.94
C GLY A 126 25.55 -22.00 3.42
N LEU A 127 24.37 -22.32 2.89
CA LEU A 127 24.07 -23.61 2.25
C LEU A 127 24.50 -23.66 0.78
N LYS A 128 24.90 -22.55 0.15
CA LYS A 128 25.23 -22.52 -1.27
C LYS A 128 26.31 -23.55 -1.62
N GLY A 129 26.05 -24.36 -2.64
CA GLY A 129 26.93 -25.46 -3.07
C GLY A 129 26.89 -26.71 -2.18
N ASN A 130 26.06 -26.74 -1.14
CA ASN A 130 25.87 -27.94 -0.32
C ASN A 130 25.12 -29.02 -1.14
N PRO A 131 25.58 -30.28 -1.17
CA PRO A 131 24.90 -31.38 -1.86
C PRO A 131 23.44 -31.59 -1.44
N ALA A 132 23.05 -31.17 -0.22
CA ALA A 132 21.68 -31.23 0.26
C ALA A 132 20.70 -30.34 -0.54
N LEU A 133 21.21 -29.37 -1.32
CA LEU A 133 20.38 -28.52 -2.17
C LEU A 133 20.05 -29.16 -3.52
N ALA A 134 20.70 -30.26 -3.89
CA ALA A 134 20.56 -30.86 -5.22
C ALA A 134 19.09 -31.18 -5.57
N GLY A 135 18.61 -30.64 -6.69
CA GLY A 135 17.23 -30.81 -7.16
C GLY A 135 16.17 -29.97 -6.45
N THR A 136 16.56 -29.11 -5.51
CA THR A 136 15.66 -28.14 -4.86
C THR A 136 15.61 -26.82 -5.64
N ALA A 137 14.74 -25.90 -5.24
CA ALA A 137 14.70 -24.54 -5.77
C ALA A 137 15.98 -23.76 -5.48
N LEU A 138 16.72 -24.11 -4.44
CA LEU A 138 17.97 -23.46 -4.05
C LEU A 138 19.19 -24.03 -4.80
N ASP A 139 18.98 -25.00 -5.69
CA ASP A 139 20.04 -25.55 -6.55
C ASP A 139 20.36 -24.59 -7.70
N ASP A 140 21.60 -24.11 -7.75
CA ASP A 140 22.11 -23.28 -8.85
C ASP A 140 21.95 -23.98 -10.22
N ALA A 141 21.98 -25.32 -10.27
CA ALA A 141 21.78 -26.07 -11.51
C ALA A 141 20.32 -26.06 -12.01
N VAL A 142 19.35 -25.77 -11.14
CA VAL A 142 17.91 -25.81 -11.46
C VAL A 142 17.35 -24.39 -11.62
N PHE A 143 17.66 -23.47 -10.71
CA PHE A 143 17.11 -22.11 -10.70
C PHE A 143 18.19 -21.01 -10.76
N GLY A 144 19.44 -21.37 -11.04
CA GLY A 144 20.55 -20.42 -11.04
C GLY A 144 20.79 -19.80 -9.67
N THR A 145 21.48 -18.67 -9.63
CA THR A 145 21.84 -18.01 -8.37
C THR A 145 20.73 -17.12 -7.81
N LEU A 146 19.49 -17.28 -8.27
CA LEU A 146 18.39 -16.34 -8.03
C LEU A 146 18.01 -16.24 -6.55
N LEU A 147 17.90 -17.40 -5.89
CA LEU A 147 17.45 -17.50 -4.50
C LEU A 147 18.58 -17.52 -3.49
N LEU A 148 19.82 -17.80 -3.92
CA LEU A 148 21.04 -17.64 -3.12
C LEU A 148 22.05 -16.74 -3.86
N PRO A 149 21.71 -15.44 -4.05
CA PRO A 149 22.48 -14.53 -4.89
C PRO A 149 23.79 -14.03 -4.26
N GLY A 150 23.93 -14.09 -2.94
CA GLY A 150 25.10 -13.59 -2.23
C GLY A 150 24.92 -13.56 -0.70
N PRO A 151 26.00 -13.33 0.05
CA PRO A 151 25.92 -13.09 1.50
C PRO A 151 25.18 -11.79 1.79
N GLY A 152 24.65 -11.66 3.02
CA GLY A 152 23.91 -10.49 3.46
C GLY A 152 22.53 -10.29 2.81
N LYS A 153 21.98 -11.33 2.16
CA LYS A 153 20.71 -11.28 1.41
C LYS A 153 19.68 -12.29 1.97
N PRO A 154 19.24 -12.09 3.22
CA PRO A 154 18.54 -13.12 3.98
C PRO A 154 17.16 -13.45 3.41
N ARG A 155 16.43 -12.45 2.92
CA ARG A 155 15.04 -12.58 2.45
C ARG A 155 14.90 -12.89 0.96
N SER A 156 16.02 -13.24 0.30
CA SER A 156 16.04 -13.70 -1.09
C SER A 156 15.28 -15.02 -1.30
N VAL A 157 15.11 -15.81 -0.24
CA VAL A 157 14.46 -17.13 -0.32
C VAL A 157 12.96 -17.10 -0.02
N ASP A 158 12.37 -15.97 0.38
CA ASP A 158 10.94 -15.90 0.70
C ASP A 158 10.21 -14.73 0.03
N LEU A 159 10.55 -13.48 0.36
CA LEU A 159 9.84 -12.30 -0.15
C LEU A 159 10.02 -12.14 -1.66
N TRP A 160 11.26 -12.30 -2.12
CA TRP A 160 11.57 -12.20 -3.54
C TRP A 160 10.75 -13.24 -4.34
N PRO A 161 10.86 -14.56 -4.13
CA PRO A 161 10.12 -15.52 -4.95
C PRO A 161 8.60 -15.39 -4.81
N ILE A 162 8.06 -15.17 -3.60
CA ILE A 162 6.60 -15.22 -3.39
C ILE A 162 5.84 -14.09 -4.09
N PHE A 163 6.42 -12.89 -4.14
CA PHE A 163 5.79 -11.73 -4.78
C PHE A 163 6.35 -11.43 -6.17
N HIS A 164 7.63 -11.73 -6.42
CA HIS A 164 8.27 -11.37 -7.67
C HIS A 164 8.03 -12.39 -8.79
N THR A 165 8.25 -13.70 -8.55
CA THR A 165 8.08 -14.75 -9.58
C THR A 165 6.87 -15.65 -9.36
N GLY A 166 6.36 -15.67 -8.13
CA GLY A 166 5.57 -16.77 -7.60
C GLY A 166 6.47 -17.93 -7.12
N VAL A 167 5.89 -18.79 -6.29
CA VAL A 167 6.60 -19.90 -5.65
C VAL A 167 6.34 -21.22 -6.40
N PRO A 168 7.38 -21.93 -6.86
CA PRO A 168 7.22 -23.24 -7.47
C PRO A 168 6.91 -24.30 -6.41
N ASN A 169 6.07 -25.29 -6.74
CA ASN A 169 5.78 -26.41 -5.85
C ASN A 169 6.90 -27.47 -5.84
N VAL A 170 8.08 -27.09 -5.36
CA VAL A 170 9.28 -27.92 -5.22
C VAL A 170 9.94 -27.61 -3.87
N ALA A 171 10.74 -28.51 -3.32
CA ALA A 171 11.52 -28.21 -2.12
C ALA A 171 12.36 -26.93 -2.29
N PRO A 172 12.46 -26.03 -1.28
CA PRO A 172 11.87 -26.14 0.06
C PRO A 172 10.44 -25.58 0.15
N TYR A 173 9.81 -25.16 -0.93
CA TYR A 173 8.58 -24.36 -0.91
C TYR A 173 7.26 -25.09 -0.67
N GLN A 174 7.33 -26.40 -0.48
CA GLN A 174 6.19 -27.17 0.04
C GLN A 174 6.02 -26.90 1.53
N LEU A 175 4.79 -27.05 2.05
CA LEU A 175 4.52 -26.84 3.48
C LEU A 175 5.35 -27.77 4.34
N ALA A 176 5.70 -27.34 5.56
CA ALA A 176 6.52 -28.11 6.49
C ALA A 176 5.91 -29.48 6.86
N THR A 177 4.61 -29.67 6.65
CA THR A 177 3.90 -30.93 6.82
C THR A 177 4.59 -32.06 6.06
N GLY A 178 4.99 -33.10 6.79
CA GLY A 178 5.67 -34.28 6.25
C GLY A 178 7.18 -34.15 6.02
N LYS A 179 7.77 -32.98 6.30
CA LYS A 179 9.22 -32.77 6.14
C LYS A 179 10.10 -33.34 7.24
N GLY A 180 9.52 -33.78 8.36
CA GLY A 180 10.26 -34.38 9.47
C GLY A 180 11.34 -33.46 10.08
N GLY A 181 11.10 -32.15 10.10
CA GLY A 181 12.05 -31.16 10.61
C GLY A 181 13.15 -30.72 9.64
N ASN A 182 13.17 -31.23 8.40
CA ASN A 182 14.11 -30.79 7.36
C ASN A 182 13.42 -29.88 6.34
N PRO A 183 13.61 -28.54 6.37
CA PRO A 183 12.96 -27.63 5.43
C PRO A 183 13.25 -27.91 3.95
N LEU A 184 14.40 -28.52 3.64
CA LEU A 184 14.82 -28.87 2.28
C LEU A 184 14.18 -30.17 1.78
N ALA A 185 13.49 -30.92 2.63
CA ALA A 185 12.75 -32.10 2.21
C ALA A 185 11.47 -31.72 1.46
N ASN A 186 10.98 -32.66 0.65
CA ASN A 186 9.63 -32.56 0.10
C ASN A 186 8.62 -32.61 1.24
N GLY A 187 7.65 -31.69 1.19
CA GLY A 187 6.55 -31.59 2.13
C GLY A 187 5.21 -31.71 1.42
N LYS A 188 4.14 -31.21 2.06
CA LYS A 188 2.82 -31.17 1.42
C LYS A 188 2.82 -30.17 0.25
N PRO A 189 2.38 -30.58 -0.95
CA PRO A 189 2.11 -29.67 -2.05
C PRO A 189 1.12 -28.59 -1.66
N PHE A 190 1.45 -27.34 -1.97
CA PHE A 190 0.68 -26.20 -1.46
C PHE A 190 0.41 -25.22 -2.58
N ILE A 191 1.38 -24.41 -2.95
CA ILE A 191 1.16 -23.34 -3.92
C ILE A 191 2.01 -23.60 -5.15
N ASN A 192 1.44 -23.29 -6.32
CA ASN A 192 2.19 -23.20 -7.55
C ASN A 192 1.86 -21.85 -8.17
N ASN A 193 2.87 -21.02 -8.36
CA ASN A 193 2.82 -19.96 -9.36
C ASN A 193 4.20 -19.79 -9.97
N PHE A 194 4.33 -20.11 -11.26
CA PHE A 194 5.49 -19.69 -12.04
C PHE A 194 5.05 -19.27 -13.44
N LEU A 195 5.13 -17.97 -13.73
CA LEU A 195 5.07 -17.44 -15.09
C LEU A 195 6.53 -17.30 -15.57
N PRO A 196 6.86 -17.73 -16.81
CA PRO A 196 8.25 -17.79 -17.28
C PRO A 196 8.96 -16.44 -17.43
N ASN A 197 8.27 -15.32 -17.18
CA ASN A 197 8.72 -14.00 -17.60
C ASN A 197 9.21 -13.09 -16.45
N GLY A 198 9.17 -13.55 -15.18
CA GLY A 198 9.48 -12.71 -14.01
C GLY A 198 8.66 -11.41 -13.98
N GLY A 199 8.92 -10.55 -13.00
CA GLY A 199 8.27 -9.25 -12.92
C GLY A 199 7.03 -9.17 -12.02
N ASP A 200 6.79 -7.95 -11.55
CA ASP A 200 5.70 -7.60 -10.65
C ASP A 200 4.31 -7.71 -11.29
N MET A 201 3.62 -8.83 -11.04
CA MET A 201 2.24 -9.09 -11.47
C MET A 201 1.46 -9.81 -10.37
N LEU A 202 0.18 -9.47 -10.21
CA LEU A 202 -0.75 -10.28 -9.44
C LEU A 202 -0.97 -11.60 -10.19
N ARG A 203 -0.77 -12.72 -9.50
CA ARG A 203 -0.84 -14.05 -10.09
C ARG A 203 -2.12 -14.75 -9.66
N LEU A 204 -3.06 -14.78 -10.59
CA LEU A 204 -4.36 -15.41 -10.42
C LEU A 204 -4.27 -16.89 -10.80
N ASN A 205 -4.26 -17.78 -9.80
CA ASN A 205 -4.31 -19.21 -10.05
C ASN A 205 -5.76 -19.69 -10.20
N MET A 206 -6.14 -20.00 -11.44
CA MET A 206 -7.47 -20.49 -11.82
C MET A 206 -7.63 -22.00 -11.62
N ALA A 207 -6.55 -22.71 -11.28
CA ALA A 207 -6.59 -24.14 -10.97
C ALA A 207 -7.09 -24.42 -9.54
N VAL A 208 -6.97 -23.44 -8.64
CA VAL A 208 -7.44 -23.53 -7.26
C VAL A 208 -8.95 -23.25 -7.18
N PRO A 209 -9.75 -24.15 -6.58
CA PRO A 209 -11.16 -23.90 -6.30
C PRO A 209 -11.35 -22.70 -5.37
N VAL A 210 -12.46 -21.98 -5.57
CA VAL A 210 -12.81 -20.86 -4.69
C VAL A 210 -13.22 -21.40 -3.33
N THR A 211 -12.71 -20.78 -2.27
CA THR A 211 -13.19 -21.04 -0.91
C THR A 211 -14.52 -20.32 -0.71
N PRO A 212 -15.63 -21.03 -0.45
CA PRO A 212 -16.91 -20.38 -0.23
C PRO A 212 -16.84 -19.38 0.92
N ARG A 213 -17.43 -18.19 0.75
CA ARG A 213 -17.43 -17.13 1.79
C ARG A 213 -18.16 -17.54 3.08
N ASN A 214 -19.03 -18.54 3.00
CA ASN A 214 -19.75 -19.13 4.12
C ASN A 214 -19.10 -20.41 4.65
N ASP A 215 -17.92 -20.80 4.14
CA ASP A 215 -17.13 -21.89 4.70
C ASP A 215 -16.70 -21.51 6.13
N PRO A 216 -16.83 -22.40 7.12
CA PRO A 216 -16.42 -22.10 8.50
C PRO A 216 -14.92 -21.77 8.63
N ASN A 217 -14.09 -22.20 7.68
CA ASN A 217 -12.66 -21.94 7.64
C ASN A 217 -12.29 -20.75 6.74
N PHE A 218 -13.27 -20.05 6.15
CA PHE A 218 -12.99 -18.85 5.35
C PHE A 218 -12.27 -17.78 6.20
N SER A 219 -11.24 -17.17 5.64
CA SER A 219 -10.45 -16.12 6.29
C SER A 219 -9.93 -15.11 5.29
N SER A 220 -9.90 -13.84 5.68
CA SER A 220 -9.29 -12.74 4.94
C SER A 220 -7.75 -12.83 4.87
N LEU A 221 -7.13 -13.73 5.62
CA LEU A 221 -5.67 -13.94 5.60
C LEU A 221 -5.18 -14.76 4.40
N GLY A 222 -6.07 -15.16 3.48
CA GLY A 222 -5.66 -15.80 2.24
C GLY A 222 -4.76 -17.01 2.45
N ILE A 223 -3.65 -17.00 1.73
CA ILE A 223 -2.67 -18.09 1.74
C ILE A 223 -2.06 -18.33 3.11
N VAL A 224 -1.99 -17.29 3.96
CA VAL A 224 -1.45 -17.43 5.32
C VAL A 224 -2.36 -18.34 6.14
N GLN A 225 -3.68 -18.15 6.07
CA GLN A 225 -4.62 -19.07 6.73
C GLN A 225 -4.54 -20.48 6.15
N ALA A 226 -4.42 -20.61 4.83
CA ALA A 226 -4.27 -21.92 4.20
C ALA A 226 -3.01 -22.65 4.69
N ALA A 227 -1.90 -21.93 4.89
CA ALA A 227 -0.68 -22.50 5.46
C ALA A 227 -0.89 -22.91 6.93
N VAL A 228 -1.54 -22.07 7.74
CA VAL A 228 -1.88 -22.42 9.13
C VAL A 228 -2.69 -23.72 9.18
N LEU A 229 -3.78 -23.81 8.42
CA LEU A 229 -4.60 -25.03 8.34
C LEU A 229 -3.77 -26.24 7.88
N GLY A 230 -2.94 -26.07 6.85
CA GLY A 230 -2.07 -27.12 6.34
C GLY A 230 -1.03 -27.64 7.34
N LEU A 231 -0.67 -26.83 8.35
CA LEU A 231 0.30 -27.16 9.40
C LEU A 231 -0.35 -27.65 10.69
N THR A 232 -1.53 -27.12 11.07
CA THR A 232 -2.11 -27.36 12.40
C THR A 232 -3.40 -28.17 12.41
N ASP A 233 -4.16 -28.16 11.32
CA ASP A 233 -5.44 -28.88 11.27
C ASP A 233 -5.20 -30.37 10.95
N PRO A 234 -5.66 -31.31 11.79
CA PRO A 234 -5.53 -32.76 11.58
C PRO A 234 -6.03 -33.26 10.23
N THR A 235 -6.97 -32.55 9.61
CA THR A 235 -7.53 -32.86 8.29
C THR A 235 -6.46 -32.75 7.21
N TYR A 236 -5.58 -31.75 7.32
CA TYR A 236 -4.59 -31.43 6.30
C TYR A 236 -3.17 -31.81 6.75
N ASN A 237 -2.81 -31.68 8.01
CA ASN A 237 -1.43 -31.87 8.46
C ASN A 237 -0.98 -33.34 8.65
N GLY A 238 -1.87 -34.31 8.42
CA GLY A 238 -1.59 -35.73 8.62
C GLY A 238 -0.84 -36.42 7.48
N SER A 239 -0.73 -35.79 6.30
CA SER A 239 -0.11 -36.43 5.12
C SER A 239 0.55 -35.41 4.18
N THR A 240 1.40 -35.89 3.27
CA THR A 240 1.95 -35.10 2.15
C THR A 240 1.10 -35.16 0.89
N VAL A 241 -0.10 -35.76 0.95
CA VAL A 241 -0.99 -35.86 -0.20
C VAL A 241 -1.46 -34.45 -0.58
N MET A 242 -1.53 -34.18 -1.89
CA MET A 242 -2.06 -32.94 -2.43
C MET A 242 -3.57 -32.87 -2.14
N GLU A 243 -3.99 -31.78 -1.51
CA GLU A 243 -5.37 -31.55 -1.09
C GLU A 243 -5.75 -30.09 -1.31
N PHE A 244 -7.05 -29.83 -1.43
CA PHE A 244 -7.57 -28.47 -1.41
C PHE A 244 -7.71 -28.02 0.04
N ILE A 245 -6.93 -27.03 0.43
CA ILE A 245 -7.02 -26.38 1.74
C ILE A 245 -7.81 -25.08 1.56
N PRO A 246 -8.77 -24.76 2.44
CA PRO A 246 -9.47 -23.47 2.41
C PRO A 246 -8.49 -22.29 2.40
N ASN A 247 -8.85 -21.26 1.64
CA ASN A 247 -8.15 -19.99 1.42
C ASN A 247 -6.92 -20.02 0.50
N MET A 248 -6.63 -21.13 -0.17
CA MET A 248 -5.56 -21.19 -1.17
C MET A 248 -5.80 -20.29 -2.38
N ASP A 249 -7.04 -19.83 -2.59
CA ASP A 249 -7.47 -18.88 -3.62
C ASP A 249 -7.30 -17.40 -3.21
N GLY A 250 -6.76 -17.14 -2.02
CA GLY A 250 -6.47 -15.80 -1.53
C GLY A 250 -5.09 -15.28 -1.91
N PHE A 251 -4.87 -13.99 -1.63
CA PHE A 251 -3.63 -13.26 -1.86
C PHE A 251 -2.41 -13.98 -1.23
N PRO A 252 -1.25 -14.02 -1.91
CA PRO A 252 -0.95 -13.44 -3.23
C PRO A 252 -1.31 -14.34 -4.43
N ASN A 253 -1.90 -15.51 -4.20
CA ASN A 253 -2.30 -16.47 -5.25
C ASN A 253 -3.62 -16.09 -5.96
N GLY A 254 -4.04 -14.83 -5.80
CA GLY A 254 -5.40 -14.56 -5.36
C GLY A 254 -6.34 -13.88 -6.34
N ARG A 255 -7.63 -13.99 -5.99
CA ARG A 255 -8.82 -13.61 -6.77
C ARG A 255 -9.88 -12.89 -5.93
N ARG A 256 -9.63 -12.69 -4.63
CA ARG A 256 -10.63 -12.27 -3.64
C ARG A 256 -10.46 -10.80 -3.29
N LEU A 257 -11.60 -10.12 -3.04
CA LEU A 257 -11.62 -8.69 -2.70
C LEU A 257 -11.56 -8.47 -1.19
N GLU A 258 -11.82 -9.50 -0.40
CA GLU A 258 -11.90 -9.46 1.06
C GLU A 258 -10.58 -9.84 1.74
N ASP A 259 -9.56 -10.16 0.96
CA ASP A 259 -8.25 -10.44 1.53
C ASP A 259 -7.70 -9.18 2.19
N ASP A 260 -7.24 -9.30 3.43
CA ASP A 260 -6.55 -8.22 4.12
C ASP A 260 -5.10 -8.18 3.63
N VAL A 261 -4.95 -7.63 2.43
CA VAL A 261 -3.68 -7.52 1.72
C VAL A 261 -2.65 -6.83 2.61
N THR A 262 -2.98 -5.69 3.20
CA THR A 262 -2.05 -4.96 4.09
C THR A 262 -1.53 -5.83 5.23
N ARG A 263 -2.38 -6.60 5.90
CA ARG A 263 -1.94 -7.47 7.00
C ARG A 263 -1.13 -8.66 6.51
N ILE A 264 -1.55 -9.34 5.45
CA ILE A 264 -0.81 -10.46 4.86
C ILE A 264 0.60 -10.00 4.48
N GLU A 265 0.72 -8.78 3.94
CA GLU A 265 1.98 -8.19 3.54
C GLU A 265 2.90 -7.90 4.73
N LEU A 266 2.36 -7.33 5.80
CA LEU A 266 3.11 -7.11 7.05
C LEU A 266 3.58 -8.43 7.68
N GLN A 267 2.74 -9.47 7.68
CA GLN A 267 3.11 -10.81 8.15
C GLN A 267 4.14 -11.49 7.23
N ALA A 268 4.07 -11.25 5.92
CA ALA A 268 5.07 -11.73 4.98
C ALA A 268 6.42 -11.05 5.22
N VAL A 269 6.45 -9.73 5.40
CA VAL A 269 7.67 -8.99 5.77
C VAL A 269 8.20 -9.45 7.14
N SER A 270 7.35 -9.88 8.07
CA SER A 270 7.83 -10.49 9.32
C SER A 270 8.31 -11.94 9.15
N GLY A 271 8.18 -12.56 7.97
CA GLY A 271 8.76 -13.88 7.68
C GLY A 271 7.81 -15.06 7.89
N VAL A 272 6.49 -14.85 7.89
CA VAL A 272 5.52 -15.97 7.97
C VAL A 272 5.69 -17.00 6.83
N ALA A 273 6.18 -16.57 5.67
CA ALA A 273 6.49 -17.45 4.53
C ALA A 273 7.61 -18.46 4.85
N LEU A 274 8.64 -18.05 5.59
CA LEU A 274 9.71 -18.93 6.08
C LEU A 274 9.16 -19.98 7.05
N ALA A 275 8.29 -19.56 7.98
CA ALA A 275 7.66 -20.49 8.91
C ALA A 275 6.83 -21.54 8.17
N ALA A 276 6.08 -21.16 7.14
CA ALA A 276 5.26 -22.09 6.35
C ALA A 276 6.07 -23.29 5.78
N ILE A 277 7.34 -23.07 5.46
CA ILE A 277 8.23 -24.09 4.88
C ILE A 277 9.12 -24.81 5.90
N GLY A 278 9.00 -24.49 7.19
CA GLY A 278 9.71 -25.16 8.29
C GLY A 278 10.89 -24.37 8.86
N LEU A 279 11.07 -23.11 8.45
CA LEU A 279 12.04 -22.19 9.04
C LEU A 279 11.35 -21.38 10.14
N TRP A 280 11.22 -22.03 11.29
CA TRP A 280 10.44 -21.56 12.43
C TRP A 280 11.05 -20.35 13.13
N TYR A 281 10.24 -19.67 13.95
CA TYR A 281 10.65 -18.52 14.75
C TYR A 281 11.58 -18.91 15.91
N ASP A 282 12.33 -17.94 16.43
CA ASP A 282 13.47 -18.19 17.33
C ASP A 282 13.13 -18.89 18.66
N ASP A 283 11.86 -18.83 19.07
CA ASP A 283 11.37 -19.47 20.29
C ASP A 283 10.95 -20.94 20.06
N TYR A 284 11.04 -21.45 18.84
CA TYR A 284 10.90 -22.87 18.53
C TYR A 284 12.22 -23.60 18.69
N THR A 285 12.21 -24.72 19.42
CA THR A 285 13.36 -25.64 19.48
C THR A 285 13.17 -26.76 18.48
N ALA A 286 14.19 -27.03 17.65
CA ALA A 286 14.11 -28.08 16.64
C ALA A 286 13.79 -29.44 17.27
N GLY A 287 12.71 -30.08 16.79
CA GLY A 287 12.21 -31.35 17.31
C GLY A 287 11.02 -31.22 18.26
N ASP A 288 10.66 -29.99 18.68
CA ASP A 288 9.45 -29.77 19.47
C ASP A 288 8.19 -30.12 18.66
N PRO A 289 7.13 -30.64 19.32
CA PRO A 289 5.95 -31.17 18.66
C PRO A 289 5.04 -30.09 18.05
N ASN A 290 5.09 -28.87 18.57
CA ASN A 290 4.27 -27.76 18.08
C ASN A 290 5.16 -26.62 17.56
N PRO A 291 5.19 -26.38 16.24
CA PRO A 291 5.95 -25.27 15.66
C PRO A 291 5.28 -23.90 15.82
N VAL A 292 4.00 -23.84 16.22
CA VAL A 292 3.27 -22.58 16.46
C VAL A 292 3.53 -22.11 17.88
N THR A 293 4.70 -21.51 18.05
CA THR A 293 5.19 -20.91 19.30
C THR A 293 4.58 -19.53 19.57
N GLY A 294 4.91 -18.92 20.70
CA GLY A 294 4.36 -17.63 21.11
C GLY A 294 4.69 -16.49 20.14
N LYS A 295 5.90 -16.48 19.56
CA LYS A 295 6.28 -15.49 18.55
C LYS A 295 5.49 -15.67 17.26
N LEU A 296 5.40 -16.90 16.73
CA LEU A 296 4.63 -17.15 15.51
C LEU A 296 3.14 -16.85 15.74
N LEU A 297 2.58 -17.23 16.89
CA LEU A 297 1.20 -16.90 17.24
C LEU A 297 0.99 -15.39 17.27
N SER A 298 1.90 -14.62 17.88
CA SER A 298 1.81 -13.15 17.93
C SER A 298 1.75 -12.53 16.53
N VAL A 299 2.56 -13.02 15.60
CA VAL A 299 2.54 -12.60 14.19
C VAL A 299 1.21 -12.98 13.53
N LEU A 300 0.76 -14.22 13.67
CA LEU A 300 -0.47 -14.71 13.04
C LEU A 300 -1.72 -13.98 13.56
N THR A 301 -1.74 -13.59 14.83
CA THR A 301 -2.84 -12.83 15.44
C THR A 301 -2.70 -11.32 15.32
N TYR A 302 -1.71 -10.83 14.57
CA TYR A 302 -1.53 -9.41 14.34
C TYR A 302 -2.78 -8.79 13.68
N SER A 303 -3.08 -7.55 14.06
CA SER A 303 -4.22 -6.79 13.56
C SER A 303 -3.77 -5.38 13.21
N THR A 304 -4.24 -4.89 12.06
CA THR A 304 -4.08 -3.50 11.62
C THR A 304 -5.14 -2.57 12.24
N GLY A 305 -6.10 -3.14 12.99
CA GLY A 305 -7.29 -2.46 13.50
C GLY A 305 -8.44 -2.32 12.50
N VAL A 306 -8.23 -2.71 11.23
CA VAL A 306 -9.25 -2.68 10.18
C VAL A 306 -9.59 -4.11 9.79
N GLU A 307 -10.61 -4.66 10.44
CA GLU A 307 -10.98 -6.09 10.33
C GLU A 307 -12.14 -6.37 9.37
N SER A 308 -12.81 -5.32 8.88
CA SER A 308 -13.96 -5.44 8.00
C SER A 308 -14.16 -4.19 7.18
N ASN A 309 -14.77 -4.35 6.00
CA ASN A 309 -15.16 -3.20 5.19
C ASN A 309 -16.31 -2.45 5.86
N ASP A 310 -16.29 -1.13 5.74
CA ASP A 310 -17.36 -0.23 6.18
C ASP A 310 -18.67 -0.49 5.42
N LYS A 311 -18.58 -0.95 4.17
CA LYS A 311 -19.69 -1.36 3.32
C LYS A 311 -19.47 -2.75 2.74
N THR A 312 -20.57 -3.50 2.57
CA THR A 312 -20.54 -4.79 1.90
C THR A 312 -20.21 -4.64 0.41
N PHE A 313 -19.51 -5.62 -0.16
CA PHE A 313 -19.33 -5.72 -1.61
C PHE A 313 -20.68 -5.86 -2.33
N SER A 314 -20.78 -5.26 -3.52
CA SER A 314 -21.91 -5.43 -4.43
C SER A 314 -21.92 -6.86 -5.00
N GLY A 315 -23.11 -7.38 -5.31
CA GLY A 315 -23.28 -8.64 -6.03
C GLY A 315 -23.00 -8.54 -7.53
N SER A 316 -22.80 -7.33 -8.05
CA SER A 316 -22.52 -7.03 -9.45
C SER A 316 -21.39 -6.01 -9.62
N PHE A 317 -20.77 -6.01 -10.79
CA PHE A 317 -19.71 -5.06 -11.12
C PHE A 317 -20.21 -3.60 -11.10
N PRO A 318 -19.45 -2.63 -10.55
CA PRO A 318 -18.19 -2.81 -9.83
C PRO A 318 -18.46 -3.39 -8.42
N TYR A 319 -17.82 -4.52 -8.09
CA TYR A 319 -18.08 -5.25 -6.85
C TYR A 319 -17.72 -4.45 -5.58
N VAL A 320 -16.87 -3.43 -5.71
CA VAL A 320 -16.49 -2.52 -4.64
C VAL A 320 -17.58 -1.48 -4.37
N ALA A 321 -17.77 -1.13 -3.10
CA ALA A 321 -18.68 -0.06 -2.74
C ALA A 321 -18.18 1.29 -3.27
N GLU A 322 -19.10 2.21 -3.58
CA GLU A 322 -18.70 3.58 -3.90
C GLU A 322 -17.96 4.21 -2.72
N PRO A 323 -16.86 4.94 -2.98
CA PRO A 323 -16.07 5.57 -1.94
C PRO A 323 -16.96 6.47 -1.10
N SER A 324 -16.77 6.41 0.21
CA SER A 324 -17.46 7.32 1.13
C SER A 324 -17.15 8.77 0.74
N SER A 325 -18.19 9.61 0.63
CA SER A 325 -17.98 11.02 0.35
C SER A 325 -17.10 11.61 1.46
N GLY A 326 -16.00 12.27 1.12
CA GLY A 326 -15.12 12.95 2.09
C GLY A 326 -15.79 14.13 2.84
N ALA A 327 -17.11 14.29 2.69
CA ALA A 327 -17.95 15.29 3.32
C ALA A 327 -19.04 14.68 4.23
N GLY A 328 -18.93 13.40 4.61
CA GLY A 328 -19.83 12.76 5.57
C GLY A 328 -19.48 13.08 7.03
N ASP A 329 -20.29 12.58 7.98
CA ASP A 329 -20.14 12.85 9.44
C ASP A 329 -18.75 12.49 9.99
N CYS A 330 -18.04 11.54 9.37
CA CYS A 330 -16.68 11.13 9.72
C CYS A 330 -15.57 11.99 9.08
N GLY A 331 -15.89 12.90 8.15
CA GLY A 331 -14.93 13.78 7.47
C GLY A 331 -14.35 14.89 8.36
N GLY A 332 -14.61 14.82 9.68
CA GLY A 332 -14.51 15.94 10.59
C GLY A 332 -15.60 16.98 10.30
N PRO A 333 -15.82 17.94 11.21
CA PRO A 333 -16.58 19.12 10.82
C PRO A 333 -15.94 19.69 9.56
N VAL A 334 -16.75 20.01 8.55
CA VAL A 334 -16.27 20.87 7.45
C VAL A 334 -15.80 22.15 8.11
N PHE A 335 -14.49 22.27 8.32
CA PHE A 335 -13.86 23.54 8.64
C PHE A 335 -14.04 24.39 7.39
N VAL A 336 -15.19 25.06 7.31
CA VAL A 336 -15.33 26.26 6.49
C VAL A 336 -14.37 27.24 7.16
N GLY A 337 -13.14 27.33 6.66
CA GLY A 337 -12.02 28.08 7.21
C GLY A 337 -12.24 29.59 7.17
N THR A 338 -13.32 30.06 7.79
CA THR A 338 -13.66 31.47 7.94
C THR A 338 -13.98 31.83 9.39
N SER A 339 -14.21 30.88 10.30
CA SER A 339 -14.50 31.20 11.71
C SER A 339 -13.25 31.57 12.52
N GLU A 340 -12.08 31.01 12.24
CA GLU A 340 -10.87 31.17 13.09
C GLU A 340 -9.65 31.73 12.35
N LEU A 341 -9.84 32.63 11.39
CA LEU A 341 -8.72 33.26 10.67
C LEU A 341 -7.82 34.15 11.56
N PHE A 342 -8.25 34.50 12.78
CA PHE A 342 -7.53 35.46 13.63
C PHE A 342 -6.85 34.86 14.87
N GLN A 343 -6.92 33.54 15.09
CA GLN A 343 -6.10 32.87 16.12
C GLN A 343 -4.77 32.43 15.52
N GLY A 344 -3.67 32.88 16.12
CA GLY A 344 -2.33 32.66 15.63
C GLY A 344 -1.87 31.21 15.85
N ILE A 345 -1.43 30.56 14.77
CA ILE A 345 -0.67 29.30 14.83
C ILE A 345 0.83 29.64 14.78
N ILE A 346 1.60 29.04 15.68
CA ILE A 346 3.06 29.22 15.81
C ILE A 346 3.75 28.70 14.54
N GLY A 347 4.55 29.54 13.88
CA GLY A 347 5.51 29.10 12.86
C GLY A 347 5.26 29.59 11.43
N MET A 348 4.23 30.38 11.15
CA MET A 348 4.05 31.03 9.83
C MET A 348 4.31 32.54 9.92
N SER A 349 5.03 33.09 8.95
CA SER A 349 5.22 34.55 8.81
C SER A 349 3.84 35.24 8.79
N PRO A 350 3.63 36.31 9.58
CA PRO A 350 2.34 36.99 9.62
C PRO A 350 1.98 37.53 8.23
N ARG A 351 0.82 37.11 7.70
CA ARG A 351 0.30 37.65 6.43
C ARG A 351 0.04 39.16 6.57
N PRO A 352 0.21 39.97 5.51
CA PRO A 352 0.05 41.42 5.61
C PRO A 352 -1.39 41.84 5.96
N ALA A 353 -2.38 41.08 5.49
CA ALA A 353 -3.77 41.21 5.90
C ALA A 353 -4.46 39.85 5.85
N LEU A 354 -5.52 39.73 6.64
CA LEU A 354 -6.44 38.61 6.68
C LEU A 354 -7.86 39.13 6.44
N MET A 355 -8.69 38.34 5.76
CA MET A 355 -10.06 38.67 5.38
C MET A 355 -10.96 37.45 5.60
N LYS A 356 -12.11 37.69 6.25
CA LYS A 356 -13.24 36.74 6.32
C LYS A 356 -14.52 37.46 5.94
N ASN A 357 -15.60 36.72 5.67
CA ASN A 357 -16.92 37.31 5.49
C ASN A 357 -17.93 36.71 6.47
N TYR A 358 -18.87 37.52 6.93
CA TYR A 358 -19.98 37.09 7.78
C TYR A 358 -21.25 37.91 7.45
N PRO A 359 -22.43 37.27 7.33
CA PRO A 359 -22.63 35.82 7.36
C PRO A 359 -22.07 35.13 6.10
N ASN A 360 -21.75 33.84 6.23
CA ASN A 360 -21.39 32.94 5.14
C ASN A 360 -21.93 31.55 5.51
N PRO A 361 -23.02 31.04 4.90
CA PRO A 361 -23.71 31.56 3.70
C PRO A 361 -24.44 32.90 3.89
N PHE A 362 -24.73 33.61 2.81
CA PHE A 362 -25.48 34.88 2.81
C PHE A 362 -26.49 34.97 1.67
N ARG A 363 -27.48 35.88 1.79
CA ARG A 363 -28.49 36.13 0.74
C ARG A 363 -28.06 37.25 -0.20
N ASP A 364 -28.41 38.50 0.10
CA ASP A 364 -28.09 39.64 -0.78
C ASP A 364 -26.89 40.46 -0.30
N GLN A 365 -26.46 40.27 0.95
CA GLN A 365 -25.44 41.08 1.60
C GLN A 365 -24.57 40.23 2.53
N THR A 366 -23.26 40.46 2.49
CA THR A 366 -22.29 39.91 3.45
C THR A 366 -21.32 41.00 3.86
N THR A 367 -20.72 40.89 5.04
CA THR A 367 -19.73 41.85 5.53
C THR A 367 -18.36 41.22 5.53
N PHE A 368 -17.42 41.83 4.81
CA PHE A 368 -16.01 41.46 4.88
C PHE A 368 -15.38 42.09 6.13
N GLU A 369 -14.72 41.28 6.94
CA GLU A 369 -13.93 41.70 8.09
C GLU A 369 -12.46 41.45 7.78
N PHE A 370 -11.66 42.50 7.91
CA PHE A 370 -10.24 42.51 7.63
C PHE A 370 -9.47 42.68 8.93
N LYS A 371 -8.36 41.94 9.09
CA LYS A 371 -7.33 42.20 10.10
C LYS A 371 -6.03 42.49 9.38
N VAL A 372 -5.56 43.72 9.51
CA VAL A 372 -4.47 44.28 8.72
C VAL A 372 -3.28 44.45 9.63
N ASN A 373 -2.20 43.72 9.35
CA ASN A 373 -0.96 43.78 10.14
C ASN A 373 -0.06 44.94 9.70
N TYR A 374 -0.12 45.33 8.42
CA TYR A 374 0.61 46.47 7.85
C TYR A 374 -0.31 47.32 6.97
N PRO A 375 -0.29 48.67 7.07
CA PRO A 375 -1.11 49.53 6.23
C PRO A 375 -0.89 49.24 4.74
N MET A 376 -1.97 49.02 3.99
CA MET A 376 -1.91 48.65 2.58
C MET A 376 -3.15 49.11 1.81
N ARG A 377 -3.08 49.15 0.47
CA ARG A 377 -4.27 49.30 -0.37
C ARG A 377 -4.74 47.94 -0.84
N GLY A 378 -5.97 47.57 -0.50
CA GLY A 378 -6.56 46.26 -0.76
C GLY A 378 -7.65 46.32 -1.84
N THR A 379 -7.71 45.30 -2.69
CA THR A 379 -8.83 45.08 -3.63
C THR A 379 -9.39 43.67 -3.47
N VAL A 380 -10.68 43.53 -3.21
CA VAL A 380 -11.38 42.24 -3.13
C VAL A 380 -12.11 41.98 -4.43
N ARG A 381 -11.67 40.97 -5.19
CA ARG A 381 -12.31 40.52 -6.44
C ARG A 381 -13.00 39.19 -6.22
N VAL A 382 -14.22 39.06 -6.72
CA VAL A 382 -15.06 37.89 -6.59
C VAL A 382 -15.12 37.14 -7.91
N TYR A 383 -14.81 35.85 -7.86
CA TYR A 383 -14.80 34.93 -8.99
C TYR A 383 -15.81 33.81 -8.77
N ASP A 384 -16.36 33.23 -9.84
CA ASP A 384 -17.14 32.00 -9.71
C ASP A 384 -16.24 30.75 -9.62
N VAL A 385 -16.86 29.57 -9.48
CA VAL A 385 -16.16 28.27 -9.42
C VAL A 385 -15.37 27.92 -10.69
N THR A 386 -15.67 28.58 -11.82
CA THR A 386 -14.91 28.43 -13.07
C THR A 386 -13.78 29.44 -13.21
N GLY A 387 -13.56 30.29 -12.20
CA GLY A 387 -12.52 31.32 -12.19
C GLY A 387 -12.87 32.59 -12.97
N GLN A 388 -14.11 32.75 -13.45
CA GLN A 388 -14.52 33.98 -14.13
C GLN A 388 -14.74 35.10 -13.12
N TYR A 389 -14.19 36.27 -13.41
CA TYR A 389 -14.42 37.48 -12.61
C TYR A 389 -15.90 37.90 -12.70
N ARG A 390 -16.52 38.13 -11.54
CA ARG A 390 -17.93 38.51 -11.42
C ARG A 390 -18.13 39.91 -10.87
N ALA A 391 -17.38 40.28 -9.83
CA ALA A 391 -17.52 41.59 -9.19
C ALA A 391 -16.27 41.99 -8.42
N THR A 392 -16.15 43.28 -8.13
CA THR A 392 -15.22 43.79 -7.12
C THR A 392 -16.04 44.16 -5.88
N ALA A 393 -15.75 43.51 -4.76
CA ALA A 393 -16.48 43.71 -3.52
C ALA A 393 -15.95 44.88 -2.68
N PHE A 394 -14.68 45.22 -2.82
CA PHE A 394 -14.04 46.32 -2.10
C PHE A 394 -12.79 46.79 -2.84
N THR A 395 -12.55 48.10 -2.86
CA THR A 395 -11.27 48.71 -3.25
C THR A 395 -11.01 49.90 -2.36
N GLY A 396 -9.89 49.91 -1.63
CA GLY A 396 -9.58 51.04 -0.75
C GLY A 396 -8.33 50.85 0.08
N ASP A 397 -7.99 51.89 0.83
CA ASP A 397 -6.89 51.85 1.79
C ASP A 397 -7.35 51.16 3.08
N LEU A 398 -6.54 50.21 3.54
CA LEU A 398 -6.73 49.41 4.75
C LEU A 398 -5.66 49.82 5.77
N PRO A 399 -6.01 50.62 6.79
CA PRO A 399 -5.08 50.95 7.87
C PRO A 399 -4.80 49.72 8.74
N GLN A 400 -3.71 49.75 9.50
CA GLN A 400 -3.41 48.70 10.47
C GLN A 400 -4.54 48.61 11.52
N GLY A 401 -4.99 47.38 11.81
CA GLY A 401 -6.10 47.10 12.74
C GLY A 401 -7.21 46.26 12.12
N GLU A 402 -8.38 46.28 12.74
CA GLU A 402 -9.56 45.56 12.27
C GLU A 402 -10.52 46.51 11.55
N PHE A 403 -11.02 46.09 10.38
CA PHE A 403 -11.90 46.90 9.53
C PHE A 403 -13.04 46.04 8.98
N THR A 404 -14.21 46.63 8.79
CA THR A 404 -15.36 45.95 8.20
C THR A 404 -15.91 46.69 6.99
N HIS A 405 -16.31 45.95 5.96
CA HIS A 405 -16.95 46.48 4.77
C HIS A 405 -18.16 45.64 4.38
N SER A 406 -19.33 46.27 4.36
CA SER A 406 -20.55 45.60 3.91
C SER A 406 -20.65 45.63 2.38
N TRP A 407 -20.84 44.47 1.77
CA TRP A 407 -20.92 44.32 0.32
C TRP A 407 -22.30 43.78 -0.09
N ASN A 408 -22.96 44.49 -1.00
CA ASN A 408 -24.20 44.06 -1.63
C ASN A 408 -23.91 43.25 -2.89
N ALA A 409 -24.36 42.01 -2.90
CA ALA A 409 -24.16 41.01 -3.93
C ALA A 409 -25.46 40.58 -4.60
N SER A 410 -26.55 41.34 -4.46
CA SER A 410 -27.87 41.04 -5.07
C SER A 410 -27.81 40.78 -6.59
N GLY A 411 -26.85 41.39 -7.30
CA GLY A 411 -26.63 41.17 -8.73
C GLY A 411 -25.97 39.84 -9.11
N LEU A 412 -25.58 39.00 -8.14
CA LEU A 412 -24.98 37.69 -8.38
C LEU A 412 -26.01 36.56 -8.23
N PRO A 413 -26.01 35.54 -9.11
CA PRO A 413 -26.79 34.32 -8.92
C PRO A 413 -26.47 33.60 -7.60
N ALA A 414 -27.39 32.80 -7.08
CA ALA A 414 -27.08 31.87 -6.00
C ALA A 414 -26.00 30.88 -6.47
N GLY A 415 -25.03 30.58 -5.61
CA GLY A 415 -23.88 29.74 -5.97
C GLY A 415 -22.65 29.98 -5.10
N MET A 416 -21.61 29.19 -5.37
CA MET A 416 -20.30 29.34 -4.73
C MET A 416 -19.42 30.32 -5.50
N TYR A 417 -18.69 31.15 -4.74
CA TYR A 417 -17.74 32.12 -5.26
C TYR A 417 -16.44 32.10 -4.45
N VAL A 418 -15.37 32.63 -5.04
CA VAL A 418 -14.08 32.84 -4.41
C VAL A 418 -13.79 34.34 -4.37
N ALA A 419 -13.65 34.90 -3.18
CA ALA A 419 -13.22 36.28 -2.96
C ALA A 419 -11.70 36.33 -2.72
N ASN A 420 -10.98 37.00 -3.61
CA ASN A 420 -9.53 37.17 -3.54
C ASN A 420 -9.18 38.60 -3.15
N LEU A 421 -8.39 38.75 -2.08
CA LEU A 421 -7.79 40.01 -1.65
C LEU A 421 -6.43 40.19 -2.31
N TYR A 422 -6.27 41.28 -3.06
CA TYR A 422 -5.03 41.68 -3.71
C TYR A 422 -4.44 42.94 -3.07
N ASP A 423 -3.10 43.05 -3.11
CA ASP A 423 -2.38 44.29 -2.77
C ASP A 423 -2.35 45.29 -3.94
N SER A 424 -1.70 46.44 -3.73
CA SER A 424 -1.51 47.47 -4.76
C SER A 424 -0.64 47.04 -5.94
N ASN A 425 0.17 46.00 -5.77
CA ASN A 425 1.05 45.45 -6.80
C ASN A 425 0.38 44.31 -7.58
N GLY A 426 -0.86 43.94 -7.23
CA GLY A 426 -1.59 42.84 -7.84
C GLY A 426 -1.24 41.46 -7.27
N ASN A 427 -0.48 41.38 -6.18
CA ASN A 427 -0.19 40.11 -5.53
C ASN A 427 -1.41 39.63 -4.74
N LEU A 428 -1.71 38.34 -4.86
CA LEU A 428 -2.77 37.70 -4.09
C LEU A 428 -2.31 37.52 -2.63
N ILE A 429 -3.03 38.13 -1.68
CA ILE A 429 -2.77 38.01 -0.25
C ILE A 429 -3.55 36.85 0.35
N GLN A 430 -4.83 36.73 -0.01
CA GLN A 430 -5.71 35.70 0.54
C GLN A 430 -6.89 35.42 -0.40
N SER A 431 -7.32 34.16 -0.42
CA SER A 431 -8.60 33.73 -0.98
C SER A 431 -9.56 33.28 0.11
N ALA A 432 -10.84 33.62 -0.02
CA ALA A 432 -11.92 33.18 0.86
C ALA A 432 -13.06 32.60 0.02
N LYS A 433 -13.60 31.45 0.42
CA LYS A 433 -14.78 30.85 -0.21
C LYS A 433 -16.04 31.51 0.36
N ILE A 434 -16.92 31.99 -0.50
CA ILE A 434 -18.18 32.62 -0.09
C ILE A 434 -19.35 31.93 -0.79
N LEU A 435 -20.45 31.70 -0.07
CA LEU A 435 -21.63 30.99 -0.56
C LEU A 435 -22.86 31.90 -0.51
N LYS A 436 -23.43 32.19 -1.70
CA LYS A 436 -24.68 32.95 -1.84
C LYS A 436 -25.86 32.00 -1.99
N THR A 437 -26.89 32.17 -1.17
CA THR A 437 -28.17 31.44 -1.27
C THR A 437 -29.23 32.28 -1.99
N GLU A 438 -30.35 31.64 -2.36
CA GLU A 438 -31.54 32.31 -2.92
C GLU A 438 -32.26 33.25 -1.93
#